data_AF-A0A2N2YVH2-F1
#
_entry.id   AF-A0A2N2YVH2-F1
#
_cell.length_a   1.000
_cell.length_b   1.000
_cell.length_c   1.000
_cell.angle_alpha   90.00
_cell.angle_beta   90.00
_cell.angle_gamma   90.00
#
_symmetry.space_group_name_H-M   'P 1'
#
loop_
_entity.id
_entity.type
_entity.pdbx_description
1 polymer ?
#
loop_
_entity_poly.entity_id
_entity_poly.type
_entity_poly.pdbx_seq_one_letter_code
_entity_poly.pdbx_strand_id
1 'polypeptide(L)'
;MKKILISAVLVIVTIIAFTANSSKETNTDVANISVTLSGKVIDLVSGEALTGVGIEIEGSNKKVYSDFDGNYTISNLKPGEYNVIASYISYNKSYIEKIKVNGNEALNIKLQTSK
;
A
#
# COMPACT_ATOMS: atom_id res chain seq x y z
N MET A 1 17.78 49.07 54.58
CA MET A 1 16.31 49.01 54.41
C MET A 1 15.99 49.30 52.96
N LYS A 2 15.29 48.38 52.26
CA LYS A 2 14.44 48.56 51.06
C LYS A 2 15.05 49.40 49.90
N LYS A 3 15.22 48.95 48.66
CA LYS A 3 14.30 48.20 47.77
C LYS A 3 15.12 47.58 46.62
N ILE A 4 14.78 46.35 46.24
CA ILE A 4 15.21 45.68 45.01
C ILE A 4 14.32 46.22 43.89
N LEU A 5 14.91 46.66 42.78
CA LEU A 5 14.18 47.01 41.56
C LEU A 5 14.83 46.33 40.35
N ILE A 6 13.98 45.56 39.68
CA ILE A 6 14.23 44.67 38.55
C ILE A 6 14.36 45.50 37.27
N SER A 7 15.54 45.48 36.67
CA SER A 7 15.82 45.73 35.23
C SER A 7 17.33 45.78 35.07
N ALA A 8 17.98 45.20 34.07
CA ALA A 8 17.49 44.63 32.84
C ALA A 8 18.41 43.44 32.49
N VAL A 9 17.77 42.43 31.91
CA VAL A 9 18.34 41.17 31.47
C VAL A 9 19.44 41.43 30.45
N LEU A 10 20.68 41.09 30.80
CA LEU A 10 21.75 40.81 29.84
C LEU A 10 22.39 39.49 30.25
N VAL A 11 21.74 38.38 29.90
CA VAL A 11 22.39 37.06 29.90
C VAL A 11 22.60 36.67 28.45
N ILE A 12 23.82 36.99 28.02
CA ILE A 12 24.54 36.31 26.94
C ILE A 12 24.64 34.83 27.33
N VAL A 13 24.28 33.92 26.41
CA VAL A 13 24.92 32.61 26.15
C VAL A 13 24.16 31.93 24.99
N THR A 14 24.77 32.03 23.80
CA THR A 14 25.00 31.00 22.76
C THR A 14 23.94 29.92 22.48
N ILE A 15 23.53 29.77 21.21
CA ILE A 15 23.91 28.67 20.28
C ILE A 15 23.12 28.86 18.97
N ILE A 16 23.82 28.66 17.86
CA ILE A 16 23.36 28.74 16.47
C ILE A 16 22.31 27.64 16.21
N ALA A 17 21.05 28.01 15.98
CA ALA A 17 20.09 27.12 15.32
C ALA A 17 20.04 27.47 13.83
N PHE A 18 20.96 26.88 13.07
CA PHE A 18 20.87 26.81 11.62
C PHE A 18 19.86 25.70 11.29
N THR A 19 18.58 26.05 11.14
CA THR A 19 17.63 25.23 10.40
C THR A 19 16.78 26.15 9.54
N ALA A 20 17.33 26.47 8.36
CA ALA A 20 16.52 26.86 7.24
C ALA A 20 15.63 25.67 6.83
N ASN A 21 14.39 26.01 6.48
CA ASN A 21 13.63 25.47 5.35
C ASN A 21 12.28 24.82 5.70
N SER A 22 11.26 25.42 5.09
CA SER A 22 9.95 24.87 4.74
C SER A 22 9.02 24.52 5.90
N SER A 23 8.29 25.53 6.37
CA SER A 23 6.89 25.33 6.73
C SER A 23 6.15 24.81 5.49
N LYS A 24 6.15 23.48 5.31
CA LYS A 24 5.27 22.83 4.36
C LYS A 24 3.86 22.98 4.93
N GLU A 25 3.14 23.96 4.43
CA GLU A 25 1.68 23.99 4.47
C GLU A 25 1.19 22.65 3.93
N THR A 26 0.80 21.73 4.80
CA THR A 26 -0.10 20.66 4.41
C THR A 26 -1.50 21.23 4.60
N ASN A 27 -1.99 21.91 3.55
CA ASN A 27 -3.40 21.82 3.23
C ASN A 27 -3.71 20.33 3.13
N THR A 28 -4.29 19.75 4.18
CA THR A 28 -4.83 18.39 4.13
C THR A 28 -6.11 18.45 3.32
N ASP A 29 -5.96 18.72 2.01
CA ASP A 29 -6.86 18.16 1.03
C ASP A 29 -6.78 16.66 1.25
N VAL A 30 -7.86 16.07 1.75
CA VAL A 30 -7.96 14.62 1.88
C VAL A 30 -8.13 14.09 0.45
N ALA A 31 -7.04 14.16 -0.32
CA ALA A 31 -6.93 13.44 -1.55
C ALA A 31 -7.28 12.00 -1.20
N ASN A 32 -8.34 11.47 -1.80
CA ASN A 32 -8.69 10.07 -1.65
C ASN A 32 -7.53 9.27 -2.23
N ILE A 33 -6.53 8.92 -1.41
CA ILE A 33 -5.35 8.17 -1.83
C ILE A 33 -5.86 6.77 -2.19
N SER A 34 -6.01 6.54 -3.49
CA SER A 34 -6.24 5.22 -4.03
C SER A 34 -4.91 4.57 -4.37
N VAL A 35 -4.78 3.30 -4.04
CA VAL A 35 -3.64 2.46 -4.37
C VAL A 35 -4.06 1.33 -5.31
N THR A 36 -3.07 0.70 -5.94
CA THR A 36 -3.28 -0.37 -6.91
C THR A 36 -2.52 -1.62 -6.49
N LEU A 37 -3.16 -2.78 -6.60
CA LEU A 37 -2.50 -4.08 -6.50
C LEU A 37 -2.45 -4.70 -7.89
N SER A 38 -1.26 -5.04 -8.37
CA SER A 38 -1.08 -5.62 -9.71
C SER A 38 -0.17 -6.84 -9.67
N GLY A 39 -0.13 -7.64 -10.71
CA GLY A 39 0.82 -8.74 -10.80
C GLY A 39 0.49 -9.72 -11.89
N LYS A 40 1.11 -10.89 -11.84
CA LYS A 40 0.92 -11.98 -12.80
C LYS A 40 0.43 -13.25 -12.11
N VAL A 41 -0.47 -13.98 -12.76
CA VAL A 41 -0.89 -15.31 -12.35
C VAL A 41 -0.28 -16.36 -13.27
N ILE A 42 0.35 -17.37 -12.66
CA ILE A 42 0.97 -18.48 -13.39
C ILE A 42 0.56 -19.83 -12.80
N ASP A 43 0.67 -20.87 -13.63
CA ASP A 43 0.64 -22.25 -13.19
C ASP A 43 1.92 -22.56 -12.39
N LEU A 44 1.77 -23.21 -11.24
CA LEU A 44 2.87 -23.50 -10.32
C LEU A 44 3.88 -24.49 -10.90
N VAL A 45 3.44 -25.43 -11.76
CA VAL A 45 4.25 -26.55 -12.24
C VAL A 45 4.92 -26.21 -13.57
N SER A 46 4.14 -25.76 -14.55
CA SER A 46 4.61 -25.42 -15.89
C SER A 46 5.23 -24.03 -15.97
N GLY A 47 4.84 -23.11 -15.07
CA GLY A 47 5.22 -21.70 -15.14
C GLY A 47 4.48 -20.91 -16.22
N GLU A 48 3.50 -21.51 -16.90
CA GLU A 48 2.71 -20.85 -17.93
C GLU A 48 1.81 -19.76 -17.35
N ALA A 49 1.60 -18.70 -18.11
CA ALA A 49 0.66 -17.64 -17.76
C ALA A 49 -0.78 -18.16 -17.79
N LEU A 50 -1.56 -17.82 -16.76
CA LEU A 50 -2.95 -18.22 -16.68
C LEU A 50 -3.88 -17.06 -17.00
N THR A 51 -4.60 -17.17 -18.12
CA THR A 51 -5.61 -16.21 -18.55
C THR A 51 -6.99 -16.51 -17.94
N GLY A 52 -7.74 -15.47 -17.58
CA GLY A 52 -9.09 -15.59 -17.05
C GLY A 52 -9.18 -16.11 -15.62
N VAL A 53 -8.08 -16.09 -14.86
CA VAL A 53 -8.12 -16.34 -13.41
C VAL A 53 -8.91 -15.23 -12.75
N GLY A 54 -9.84 -15.55 -11.86
CA GLY A 54 -10.54 -14.55 -11.05
C GLY A 54 -9.74 -14.21 -9.79
N ILE A 55 -9.34 -12.95 -9.63
CA ILE A 55 -8.68 -12.42 -8.44
C ILE A 55 -9.68 -11.51 -7.71
N GLU A 56 -9.97 -11.82 -6.44
CA GLU A 56 -10.91 -11.07 -5.62
C GLU A 56 -10.31 -10.66 -4.27
N ILE A 57 -10.71 -9.49 -3.79
CA ILE A 57 -10.43 -9.05 -2.41
C ILE A 57 -11.54 -9.60 -1.51
N GLU A 58 -11.17 -10.43 -0.53
CA GLU A 58 -12.11 -11.06 0.40
C GLU A 58 -12.94 -10.01 1.14
N GLY A 59 -14.25 -10.27 1.30
CA GLY A 59 -15.17 -9.35 1.97
C GLY A 59 -15.53 -8.09 1.16
N SER A 60 -15.10 -8.00 -0.11
CA SER A 60 -15.45 -6.90 -1.01
C SER A 60 -16.12 -7.39 -2.30
N ASN A 61 -16.66 -6.46 -3.08
CA ASN A 61 -17.15 -6.72 -4.44
C ASN A 61 -16.07 -6.48 -5.52
N LYS A 62 -14.81 -6.26 -5.14
CA LYS A 62 -13.71 -6.02 -6.09
C LYS A 62 -13.18 -7.36 -6.59
N LYS A 63 -13.47 -7.64 -7.86
CA LYS A 63 -12.97 -8.80 -8.60
C LYS A 63 -12.48 -8.37 -9.97
N VAL A 64 -11.34 -8.92 -10.38
CA VAL A 64 -10.76 -8.72 -11.71
C VAL A 64 -10.35 -10.07 -12.29
N TYR A 65 -10.05 -10.08 -13.58
CA TYR A 65 -9.59 -11.27 -14.28
C TYR A 65 -8.20 -11.03 -14.87
N SER A 66 -7.36 -12.08 -14.88
CA SER A 66 -6.08 -12.02 -15.57
C SER A 66 -6.25 -11.98 -17.10
N ASP A 67 -5.38 -11.24 -17.78
CA ASP A 67 -5.32 -11.14 -19.25
C ASP A 67 -4.62 -12.34 -19.90
N PHE A 68 -4.41 -12.28 -21.22
CA PHE A 68 -3.75 -13.35 -22.00
C PHE A 68 -2.32 -13.65 -21.54
N ASP A 69 -1.62 -12.66 -20.99
CA ASP A 69 -0.27 -12.79 -20.46
C ASP A 69 -0.30 -13.12 -18.95
N GLY A 70 -1.48 -13.35 -18.39
CA GLY A 70 -1.70 -13.63 -16.97
C GLY A 70 -1.61 -12.40 -16.07
N ASN A 71 -1.50 -11.18 -16.61
CA ASN A 71 -1.41 -9.98 -15.79
C ASN A 71 -2.79 -9.59 -15.25
N TYR A 72 -2.83 -9.01 -14.05
CA TYR A 72 -4.04 -8.46 -13.46
C TYR A 72 -3.76 -7.12 -12.76
N THR A 73 -4.80 -6.32 -12.55
CA THR A 73 -4.70 -5.05 -11.84
C THR A 73 -6.00 -4.75 -11.11
N ILE A 74 -5.92 -4.56 -9.79
CA ILE A 74 -7.00 -4.11 -8.91
C ILE A 74 -6.70 -2.68 -8.48
N SER A 75 -7.39 -1.73 -9.10
CA SER A 75 -7.26 -0.30 -8.78
C SER A 75 -8.29 0.16 -7.75
N ASN A 76 -8.14 1.41 -7.30
CA ASN A 76 -9.07 2.07 -6.39
C ASN A 76 -9.20 1.34 -5.04
N LEU A 77 -8.10 0.78 -4.55
CA LEU A 77 -7.99 0.26 -3.19
C LEU A 77 -7.65 1.40 -2.24
N LYS A 78 -8.08 1.32 -0.99
CA LYS A 78 -7.57 2.20 0.05
C LYS A 78 -6.27 1.61 0.61
N PRO A 79 -5.32 2.42 1.10
CA PRO A 79 -4.20 1.90 1.86
C PRO A 79 -4.69 1.00 3.01
N GLY A 80 -4.14 -0.20 3.15
CA GLY A 80 -4.61 -1.16 4.15
C GLY A 80 -4.10 -2.57 3.95
N GLU A 81 -4.63 -3.48 4.79
CA GLU A 81 -4.34 -4.90 4.75
C GLU A 81 -5.49 -5.66 4.09
N TYR A 82 -5.17 -6.56 3.16
CA TYR A 82 -6.16 -7.29 2.37
C TYR A 82 -5.86 -8.80 2.34
N ASN A 83 -6.93 -9.59 2.28
CA ASN A 83 -6.87 -10.99 1.88
C ASN A 83 -7.30 -11.10 0.41
N VAL A 84 -6.51 -11.83 -0.38
CA VAL A 84 -6.72 -12.03 -1.81
C VAL A 84 -7.03 -13.49 -2.07
N ILE A 85 -8.08 -13.74 -2.86
CA ILE A 85 -8.44 -15.09 -3.30
C ILE A 85 -8.28 -15.13 -4.82
N ALA A 86 -7.48 -16.08 -5.30
CA ALA A 86 -7.39 -16.39 -6.72
C ALA A 86 -8.06 -17.73 -7.01
N SER A 87 -8.90 -17.75 -8.04
CA SER A 87 -9.74 -18.90 -8.40
C SER A 87 -9.75 -19.12 -9.91
N TYR A 88 -9.61 -20.37 -10.31
CA TYR A 88 -9.63 -20.78 -11.71
C TYR A 88 -10.15 -22.21 -11.84
N ILE A 89 -10.79 -22.52 -12.97
CA ILE A 89 -11.41 -23.83 -13.18
C ILE A 89 -10.32 -24.91 -13.22
N SER A 90 -10.54 -26.04 -12.56
CA SER A 90 -9.56 -27.14 -12.44
C SER A 90 -8.29 -26.80 -11.66
N TYR A 91 -8.26 -25.68 -10.92
CA TYR A 91 -7.17 -25.28 -10.03
C TYR A 91 -7.65 -25.15 -8.59
N ASN A 92 -6.72 -25.40 -7.66
CA ASN A 92 -6.95 -25.12 -6.25
C ASN A 92 -7.00 -23.60 -6.04
N LYS A 93 -7.95 -23.14 -5.23
CA LYS A 93 -8.00 -21.74 -4.83
C LYS A 93 -6.72 -21.38 -4.07
N SER A 94 -6.15 -20.23 -4.39
CA SER A 94 -5.04 -19.65 -3.63
C SER A 94 -5.58 -18.57 -2.70
N TYR A 95 -5.29 -18.71 -1.40
CA TYR A 95 -5.66 -17.76 -0.36
C TYR A 95 -4.39 -17.07 0.11
N ILE A 96 -4.31 -15.76 -0.08
CA ILE A 96 -3.14 -14.95 0.29
C ILE A 96 -3.61 -13.93 1.30
N GLU A 97 -3.20 -14.13 2.55
CA GLU A 97 -3.69 -13.34 3.68
C GLU A 97 -2.73 -12.20 4.02
N LYS A 98 -3.29 -11.15 4.63
CA LYS A 98 -2.55 -10.07 5.29
C LYS A 98 -1.57 -9.32 4.37
N ILE A 99 -1.97 -9.08 3.12
CA ILE A 99 -1.17 -8.31 2.17
C ILE A 99 -1.31 -6.83 2.52
N LYS A 100 -0.20 -6.19 2.86
CA LYS A 100 -0.15 -4.74 3.09
C LYS A 100 -0.03 -4.01 1.77
N VAL A 101 -1.04 -3.22 1.45
CA VAL A 101 -1.08 -2.37 0.25
C VAL A 101 -1.11 -0.92 0.72
N ASN A 102 0.07 -0.30 0.89
CA ASN A 102 0.20 1.10 1.32
C ASN A 102 0.49 2.06 0.16
N GLY A 103 0.83 1.50 -1.00
CA GLY A 103 1.08 2.18 -2.26
C GLY A 103 0.73 1.24 -3.42
N ASN A 104 1.24 1.54 -4.61
CA ASN A 104 1.13 0.58 -5.71
C ASN A 104 2.01 -0.63 -5.41
N GLU A 105 1.39 -1.79 -5.25
CA GLU A 105 2.05 -3.05 -4.88
C GLU A 105 1.98 -4.08 -6.01
N ALA A 106 2.97 -4.95 -6.06
CA ALA A 106 3.05 -6.08 -6.97
C ALA A 106 2.91 -7.40 -6.22
N LEU A 107 1.99 -8.27 -6.65
CA LEU A 107 1.74 -9.59 -6.09
C LEU A 107 1.61 -10.62 -7.22
N ASN A 108 2.59 -11.50 -7.35
CA ASN A 108 2.49 -12.64 -8.26
C ASN A 108 1.82 -13.82 -7.57
N ILE A 109 0.90 -14.46 -8.28
CA ILE A 109 0.08 -15.56 -7.77
C ILE A 109 0.45 -16.83 -8.53
N LYS A 110 0.66 -17.93 -7.81
CA LYS A 110 0.88 -19.24 -8.41
C LYS A 110 -0.30 -20.15 -8.06
N LEU A 111 -0.90 -20.76 -9.07
CA LEU A 111 -1.99 -21.72 -8.89
C LEU A 111 -1.50 -23.14 -9.16
N GLN A 112 -1.96 -24.08 -8.36
CA GLN A 112 -1.71 -25.51 -8.57
C GLN A 112 -2.98 -26.18 -9.05
N THR A 113 -2.89 -27.02 -10.08
CA THR A 113 -4.01 -27.82 -10.58
C THR A 113 -4.65 -28.65 -9.46
N SER A 114 -5.97 -28.71 -9.44
CA SER A 114 -6.71 -29.65 -8.60
C SER A 114 -6.51 -31.05 -9.17
N LYS A 115 -5.98 -31.97 -8.35
CA LYS A 115 -5.83 -33.37 -8.73
C LYS A 115 -7.17 -34.09 -8.74
#